data_AF-A0A2E0GV40-F1
#
_entry.id   AF-A0A2E0GV40-F1
#
_cell.length_a   1.000
_cell.length_b   1.000
_cell.length_c   1.000
_cell.angle_alpha   90.00
_cell.angle_beta   90.00
_cell.angle_gamma   90.00
#
_symmetry.space_group_name_H-M   'P 1'
#
loop_
_entity.id
_entity.type
_entity.pdbx_description
1 polymer ?
#
loop_
_entity_poly.entity_id
_entity_poly.type
_entity_poly.pdbx_seq_one_letter_code
_entity_poly.pdbx_strand_id
1 'polypeptide(L)'
;MNEIEIGKNGMMQVKVEYDSGELEMHIQCVTKEVVMGRNRHYGYSVKIKPHEQFFQWLREQDAVLRSAASDRLLYTPLELIEYQNGDIQMYVPGKPANHPQGAVLDLSPSDNHVKELIVFAKKAGLIKTVEHPERWTPSATMTIDTFDILEEE
;
A
#
# COMPACT_ATOMS: atom_id res chain seq x y z
N MET A 1 0.79 22.29 16.28
CA MET A 1 1.23 21.64 15.03
C MET A 1 1.93 20.36 15.46
N ASN A 2 1.24 19.23 15.42
CA ASN A 2 1.81 17.96 15.86
C ASN A 2 2.38 17.28 14.62
N GLU A 3 3.70 17.12 14.60
CA GLU A 3 4.38 16.21 13.68
C GLU A 3 3.76 14.82 13.84
N ILE A 4 3.36 14.21 12.72
CA ILE A 4 2.93 12.82 12.70
C ILE A 4 4.21 11.98 12.92
N GLU A 5 4.41 11.50 14.15
CA GLU A 5 5.46 10.52 14.47
C GLU A 5 5.20 9.24 13.68
N ILE A 6 5.84 9.09 12.51
CA ILE A 6 5.97 7.81 11.83
C ILE A 6 6.92 6.96 12.67
N GLY A 7 6.44 5.88 13.29
CA GLY A 7 7.33 4.85 13.85
C GLY A 7 7.10 4.36 15.28
N LYS A 8 5.97 4.62 15.95
CA LYS A 8 5.71 3.95 17.24
C LYS A 8 5.40 2.44 17.10
N ASN A 9 4.67 1.98 16.07
CA ASN A 9 4.08 0.62 16.06
C ASN A 9 4.35 -0.29 14.85
N GLY A 10 4.96 0.19 13.76
CA GLY A 10 5.26 -0.65 12.59
C GLY A 10 5.50 0.11 11.29
N MET A 11 5.62 -0.63 10.18
CA MET A 11 5.74 -0.10 8.82
C MET A 11 4.99 -0.98 7.82
N MET A 12 4.60 -0.40 6.68
CA MET A 12 4.03 -1.13 5.55
C MET A 12 4.98 -1.12 4.37
N GLN A 13 5.01 -2.23 3.66
CA GLN A 13 5.91 -2.43 2.53
C GLN A 13 5.28 -3.32 1.47
N VAL A 14 5.59 -3.06 0.20
CA VAL A 14 4.99 -3.73 -0.95
C VAL A 14 6.06 -4.22 -1.91
N LYS A 15 5.78 -5.34 -2.57
CA LYS A 15 6.57 -5.85 -3.68
C LYS A 15 5.66 -6.43 -4.76
N VAL A 16 6.19 -6.56 -5.96
CA VAL A 16 5.61 -7.42 -6.97
C VAL A 16 5.78 -8.88 -6.55
N GLU A 17 4.76 -9.71 -6.76
CA GLU A 17 4.88 -11.16 -6.64
C GLU A 17 5.27 -11.74 -8.00
N TYR A 18 6.52 -12.19 -8.12
CA TYR A 18 7.02 -12.79 -9.35
C TYR A 18 6.76 -14.31 -9.42
N ASP A 19 6.58 -14.95 -8.26
CA ASP A 19 6.55 -16.41 -8.16
C ASP A 19 5.20 -17.03 -8.56
N SER A 20 4.11 -16.25 -8.55
CA SER A 20 2.78 -16.76 -8.91
C SER A 20 2.53 -16.82 -10.42
N GLY A 21 3.36 -16.13 -11.23
CA GLY A 21 3.07 -15.93 -12.65
C GLY A 21 1.83 -15.07 -12.93
N GLU A 22 1.19 -14.55 -11.89
CA GLU A 22 0.02 -13.69 -11.95
C GLU A 22 0.39 -12.22 -11.68
N LEU A 23 -0.51 -11.33 -12.09
CA LEU A 23 -0.44 -9.90 -11.80
C LEU A 23 -0.88 -9.66 -10.34
N GLU A 24 0.04 -9.91 -9.42
CA GLU A 24 -0.18 -9.78 -7.98
C GLU A 24 0.91 -8.94 -7.32
N MET A 25 0.52 -8.17 -6.31
CA MET A 25 1.45 -7.55 -5.40
C MET A 25 1.29 -8.12 -4.00
N HIS A 26 2.40 -8.24 -3.29
CA HIS A 26 2.45 -8.73 -1.93
C HIS A 26 2.73 -7.57 -0.98
N ILE A 27 1.77 -7.28 -0.10
CA ILE A 27 1.88 -6.29 0.96
C ILE A 27 2.26 -6.98 2.26
N GLN A 28 3.23 -6.41 2.99
CA GLN A 28 3.61 -6.83 4.32
C GLN A 28 3.46 -5.65 5.30
N CYS A 29 2.75 -5.89 6.39
CA CYS A 29 2.57 -4.94 7.49
C CYS A 29 3.39 -5.44 8.67
N VAL A 30 4.57 -4.85 8.87
CA VAL A 30 5.53 -5.23 9.91
C VAL A 30 5.22 -4.46 11.19
N THR A 31 4.73 -5.14 12.22
CA THR A 31 4.44 -4.54 13.54
C THR A 31 5.31 -5.18 14.62
N LYS A 32 5.66 -4.41 15.65
CA LYS A 32 6.39 -4.95 16.81
C LYS A 32 5.49 -5.73 17.77
N GLU A 33 4.19 -5.46 17.74
CA GLU A 33 3.20 -6.05 18.62
C GLU A 33 2.27 -7.04 17.89
N VAL A 34 1.73 -7.99 18.63
CA VAL A 34 0.74 -8.96 18.12
C VAL A 34 -0.64 -8.29 18.09
N VAL A 35 -1.01 -7.76 16.93
CA VAL A 35 -2.26 -6.97 16.78
C VAL A 35 -3.53 -7.83 16.62
N MET A 36 -3.42 -9.09 16.16
CA MET A 36 -4.59 -9.94 15.85
C MET A 36 -4.44 -11.42 16.22
N GLY A 37 -3.58 -11.79 17.18
CA GLY A 37 -3.37 -13.19 17.57
C GLY A 37 -2.83 -14.10 16.44
N ARG A 38 -2.46 -13.53 15.29
CA ARG A 38 -1.80 -14.25 14.20
C ARG A 38 -0.32 -14.36 14.56
N ASN A 39 0.15 -15.59 14.73
CA ASN A 39 1.46 -16.02 15.22
C ASN A 39 2.63 -15.72 14.26
N ARG A 40 2.58 -14.61 13.50
CA ARG A 40 3.67 -14.20 12.61
C ARG A 40 4.49 -13.15 13.32
N HIS A 41 5.79 -13.40 13.44
CA HIS A 41 6.78 -12.47 14.00
C HIS A 41 6.83 -11.09 13.31
N TYR A 42 6.06 -10.93 12.23
CA TYR A 42 6.04 -9.75 11.37
C TYR A 42 4.66 -9.17 11.14
N GLY A 43 3.65 -9.45 11.98
CA GLY A 43 2.33 -8.82 11.87
C GLY A 43 1.41 -9.48 10.84
N TYR A 44 1.29 -8.91 9.63
CA TYR A 44 0.34 -9.33 8.60
C TYR A 44 0.94 -9.26 7.19
N SER A 45 0.41 -10.08 6.28
CA SER A 45 0.76 -10.01 4.87
C SER A 45 -0.38 -10.50 4.00
N VAL A 46 -0.56 -9.89 2.84
CA VAL A 46 -1.63 -10.22 1.89
C VAL A 46 -1.16 -10.06 0.46
N LYS A 47 -1.77 -10.81 -0.45
CA LYS A 47 -1.63 -10.63 -1.90
C LYS A 47 -2.89 -9.97 -2.43
N ILE A 48 -2.72 -8.97 -3.28
CA ILE A 48 -3.83 -8.27 -3.94
C ILE A 48 -3.50 -8.06 -5.41
N LYS A 49 -4.52 -7.93 -6.25
CA LYS A 49 -4.38 -7.70 -7.68
C LYS A 49 -4.38 -6.19 -7.96
N PRO A 50 -3.23 -5.57 -8.31
CA PRO A 50 -3.19 -4.17 -8.70
C PRO A 50 -3.70 -3.95 -10.12
N HIS A 51 -3.90 -2.69 -10.49
CA HIS A 51 -3.97 -2.30 -11.89
C HIS A 51 -2.64 -2.60 -12.62
N GLU A 52 -2.69 -2.97 -13.89
CA GLU A 52 -1.51 -3.39 -14.65
C GLU A 52 -0.44 -2.30 -14.73
N GLN A 53 -0.83 -1.05 -14.96
CA GLN A 53 0.13 0.05 -15.03
C GLN A 53 0.84 0.27 -13.68
N PHE A 54 0.11 0.16 -12.57
CA PHE A 54 0.70 0.25 -11.23
C PHE A 54 1.67 -0.91 -10.99
N PHE A 55 1.31 -2.11 -11.43
CA PHE A 55 2.18 -3.28 -11.35
C PHE A 55 3.48 -3.07 -12.13
N GLN A 56 3.41 -2.62 -13.39
CA GLN A 56 4.60 -2.35 -14.20
C GLN A 56 5.47 -1.25 -13.57
N TRP A 57 4.85 -0.17 -13.11
CA TRP A 57 5.56 0.90 -12.39
C TRP A 57 6.27 0.40 -11.13
N LEU A 58 5.61 -0.47 -10.35
CA LEU A 58 6.18 -1.02 -9.12
C LEU A 58 7.38 -1.93 -9.41
N ARG A 59 7.39 -2.64 -10.54
CA ARG A 59 8.54 -3.47 -10.97
C ARG A 59 9.81 -2.65 -11.21
N GLU A 60 9.68 -1.37 -11.52
CA GLU A 60 10.81 -0.45 -11.77
C GLU A 60 11.43 0.11 -10.47
N GLN A 61 10.81 -0.15 -9.31
CA GLN A 61 11.28 0.38 -8.03
C GLN A 61 12.32 -0.56 -7.41
N ASP A 62 13.49 -0.05 -7.01
CA ASP A 62 14.43 -0.89 -6.26
C ASP A 62 13.89 -1.19 -4.86
N ALA A 63 14.03 -2.45 -4.45
CA ALA A 63 13.78 -2.89 -3.11
C ALA A 63 14.78 -2.26 -2.12
N VAL A 64 14.26 -1.50 -1.16
CA VAL A 64 15.06 -0.83 -0.11
C VAL A 64 14.72 -1.35 1.30
N LEU A 65 13.67 -2.16 1.43
CA LEU A 65 13.25 -2.76 2.68
C LEU A 65 13.41 -4.29 2.68
N ARG A 66 13.77 -4.83 3.84
CA ARG A 66 13.95 -6.27 4.04
C ARG A 66 12.61 -6.95 4.23
N SER A 67 12.50 -8.18 3.71
CA SER A 67 11.40 -9.06 4.09
C SER A 67 11.48 -9.33 5.59
N ALA A 68 10.34 -9.36 6.26
CA ALA A 68 10.35 -9.80 7.65
C ALA A 68 10.45 -11.33 7.82
N ALA A 69 10.45 -12.08 6.71
CA ALA A 69 10.65 -13.53 6.69
C ALA A 69 12.06 -13.95 6.19
N SER A 70 12.86 -13.02 5.67
CA SER A 70 14.23 -13.30 5.21
C SER A 70 15.09 -12.05 5.18
N ASP A 71 16.41 -12.18 5.29
CA ASP A 71 17.32 -11.02 5.24
C ASP A 71 17.44 -10.35 3.85
N ARG A 72 16.64 -10.75 2.86
CA ARG A 72 16.71 -10.20 1.51
C ARG A 72 15.97 -8.85 1.42
N LEU A 73 16.57 -7.90 0.71
CA LEU A 73 15.90 -6.68 0.28
C LEU A 73 14.94 -7.04 -0.84
N LEU A 74 13.63 -6.96 -0.55
CA LEU A 74 12.59 -7.40 -1.48
C LEU A 74 11.45 -6.39 -1.63
N TYR A 75 11.38 -5.37 -0.76
CA TYR A 75 10.20 -4.51 -0.67
C TYR A 75 10.52 -3.02 -0.85
N THR A 76 9.52 -2.29 -1.30
CA THR A 76 9.45 -0.83 -1.38
C THR A 76 8.53 -0.31 -0.27
N PRO A 77 8.81 0.87 0.33
CA PRO A 77 7.92 1.48 1.32
C PRO A 77 6.52 1.70 0.76
N LEU A 78 5.53 1.62 1.63
CA LEU A 78 4.12 1.79 1.31
C LEU A 78 3.43 2.56 2.43
N GLU A 79 2.47 3.42 2.07
CA GLU A 79 1.58 4.09 3.00
C GLU A 79 0.11 3.86 2.62
N LEU A 80 -0.77 3.74 3.61
CA LEU A 80 -2.21 3.84 3.42
C LEU A 80 -2.69 5.19 3.91
N ILE A 81 -3.47 5.86 3.08
CA ILE A 81 -4.03 7.18 3.33
C ILE A 81 -5.54 7.03 3.39
N GLU A 82 -6.15 7.37 4.51
CA GLU A 82 -7.61 7.41 4.68
C GLU A 82 -8.11 8.86 4.64
N TYR A 83 -9.09 9.09 3.77
CA TYR A 83 -9.75 10.38 3.60
C TYR A 83 -10.98 10.49 4.51
N GLN A 84 -11.46 11.71 4.74
CA GLN A 84 -12.64 11.95 5.59
C GLN A 84 -13.92 11.26 5.09
N ASN A 85 -14.03 11.01 3.78
CA ASN A 85 -15.15 10.28 3.18
C ASN A 85 -15.07 8.76 3.41
N GLY A 86 -14.00 8.26 4.03
CA GLY A 86 -13.75 6.84 4.28
C GLY A 86 -13.03 6.12 3.14
N ASP A 87 -12.73 6.80 2.03
CA ASP A 87 -11.90 6.24 0.95
C ASP A 87 -10.48 6.00 1.44
N ILE A 88 -9.85 4.95 0.91
CA ILE A 88 -8.47 4.61 1.23
C ILE A 88 -7.65 4.49 -0.04
N GLN A 89 -6.54 5.21 -0.08
CA GLN A 89 -5.52 5.08 -1.11
C GLN A 89 -4.29 4.41 -0.57
N MET A 90 -3.69 3.60 -1.44
CA MET A 90 -2.32 3.16 -1.29
C MET A 90 -1.40 4.19 -1.98
N TYR A 91 -0.35 4.59 -1.29
CA TYR A 91 0.71 5.43 -1.84
C TYR A 91 2.07 4.74 -1.70
N VAL A 92 2.77 4.59 -2.82
CA VAL A 92 4.16 4.14 -2.85
C VAL A 92 5.02 5.35 -3.23
N PRO A 93 5.88 5.85 -2.32
CA PRO A 93 6.73 6.98 -2.60
C PRO A 93 7.73 6.64 -3.70
N GLY A 94 7.91 7.61 -4.60
CA GLY A 94 8.86 7.53 -5.70
C GLY A 94 10.29 7.85 -5.30
N LYS A 95 11.21 7.84 -6.26
CA LYS A 95 12.60 8.21 -6.04
C LYS A 95 12.95 9.49 -6.78
N PRO A 96 13.79 10.38 -6.20
CA PRO A 96 14.23 11.60 -6.89
C PRO A 96 14.85 11.32 -8.27
N ALA A 97 15.51 10.18 -8.45
CA ALA A 97 16.15 9.76 -9.71
C ALA A 97 15.23 8.97 -10.66
N ASN A 98 14.08 8.47 -10.19
CA ASN A 98 13.13 7.70 -10.98
C ASN A 98 11.71 7.86 -10.41
N HIS A 99 10.83 8.49 -11.19
CA HIS A 99 9.43 8.79 -10.81
C HIS A 99 9.29 9.50 -9.45
N PRO A 100 9.78 10.75 -9.29
CA PRO A 100 9.92 11.43 -7.98
C PRO A 100 8.62 11.62 -7.21
N GLN A 101 7.49 11.49 -7.89
CA GLN A 101 6.18 11.71 -7.33
C GLN A 101 5.54 10.46 -6.72
N GLY A 102 6.11 9.28 -6.97
CA GLY A 102 5.53 8.01 -6.56
C GLY A 102 4.33 7.60 -7.39
N ALA A 103 3.59 6.63 -6.89
CA ALA A 103 2.34 6.18 -7.49
C ALA A 103 1.27 5.97 -6.43
N VAL A 104 0.04 6.27 -6.82
CA VAL A 104 -1.15 6.01 -6.01
C VAL A 104 -1.97 4.89 -6.62
N LEU A 105 -2.61 4.11 -5.77
CA LEU A 105 -3.63 3.15 -6.17
C LEU A 105 -4.84 3.29 -5.25
N ASP A 106 -6.00 3.53 -5.85
CA ASP A 106 -7.27 3.44 -5.14
C ASP A 106 -7.54 1.98 -4.77
N LEU A 107 -7.73 1.73 -3.47
CA LEU A 107 -8.02 0.40 -2.98
C LEU A 107 -9.53 0.17 -2.99
N SER A 108 -10.00 -0.80 -3.78
CA SER A 108 -11.42 -1.16 -3.77
C SER A 108 -11.76 -1.91 -2.47
N PRO A 109 -12.64 -1.36 -1.62
CA PRO A 109 -13.07 -2.03 -0.40
C PRO A 109 -14.01 -3.20 -0.70
N SER A 110 -14.33 -3.52 -1.97
CA SER A 110 -15.11 -4.72 -2.30
C SER A 110 -14.27 -6.01 -2.25
N ASP A 111 -12.94 -5.92 -2.45
CA ASP A 111 -12.02 -7.05 -2.36
C ASP A 111 -11.81 -7.45 -0.88
N ASN A 112 -12.07 -8.72 -0.56
CA ASN A 112 -11.94 -9.23 0.82
C ASN A 112 -10.49 -9.12 1.35
N HIS A 113 -9.48 -9.27 0.50
CA HIS A 113 -8.08 -9.11 0.89
C HIS A 113 -7.76 -7.66 1.26
N VAL A 114 -8.31 -6.72 0.49
CA VAL A 114 -8.21 -5.28 0.77
C VAL A 114 -8.94 -4.93 2.06
N LYS A 115 -10.14 -5.48 2.28
CA LYS A 115 -10.87 -5.30 3.56
C LYS A 115 -10.06 -5.78 4.75
N GLU A 116 -9.49 -6.98 4.68
CA GLU A 116 -8.67 -7.52 5.77
C GLU A 116 -7.42 -6.67 6.03
N LEU A 117 -6.75 -6.22 4.96
CA LEU A 117 -5.61 -5.30 5.05
C LEU A 117 -5.99 -4.01 5.78
N ILE A 118 -7.09 -3.37 5.37
CA ILE A 118 -7.58 -2.13 5.99
C ILE A 118 -7.90 -2.37 7.46
N VAL A 119 -8.61 -3.44 7.80
CA VAL A 119 -8.96 -3.77 9.19
C VAL A 119 -7.70 -3.96 10.05
N PHE A 120 -6.71 -4.70 9.55
CA PHE A 120 -5.44 -4.88 10.24
C PHE A 120 -4.71 -3.55 10.42
N ALA A 121 -4.55 -2.78 9.33
CA ALA A 121 -3.81 -1.53 9.32
C ALA A 121 -4.44 -0.49 10.27
N LYS A 122 -5.78 -0.40 10.33
CA LYS A 122 -6.49 0.45 11.30
C LYS A 122 -6.17 0.06 12.74
N LYS A 123 -6.27 -1.24 13.07
CA LYS A 123 -5.96 -1.73 14.42
C LYS A 123 -4.50 -1.54 14.81
N ALA A 124 -3.60 -1.66 13.85
CA ALA A 124 -2.16 -1.49 14.04
C ALA A 124 -1.70 -0.02 14.07
N GLY A 125 -2.58 0.94 13.75
CA GLY A 125 -2.21 2.35 13.63
C GLY A 125 -1.27 2.62 12.45
N LEU A 126 -1.45 1.90 11.34
CA LEU A 126 -0.62 1.99 10.12
C LEU A 126 -1.27 2.82 9.00
N ILE A 127 -2.45 3.39 9.25
CA ILE A 127 -3.15 4.27 8.30
C ILE A 127 -2.93 5.72 8.71
N LYS A 128 -2.60 6.57 7.73
CA LYS A 128 -2.55 8.01 7.90
C LYS A 128 -3.91 8.61 7.53
N THR A 129 -4.57 9.26 8.47
CA THR A 129 -5.81 10.00 8.18
C THR A 129 -5.47 11.43 7.76
N VAL A 130 -6.06 11.89 6.66
CA VAL A 130 -5.89 13.26 6.16
C VAL A 130 -7.20 14.05 6.25
N GLU A 131 -7.10 15.34 6.59
CA GLU A 131 -8.26 16.22 6.84
C GLU A 131 -8.81 16.92 5.58
N HIS A 132 -8.30 16.58 4.39
CA HIS A 132 -8.78 17.15 3.14
C HIS A 132 -9.65 16.13 2.38
N PRO A 133 -10.78 16.56 1.79
CA PRO A 133 -11.71 15.66 1.10
C PRO A 133 -11.22 15.23 -0.28
N GLU A 134 -10.23 15.93 -0.83
CA GLU A 134 -9.68 15.68 -2.16
C GLU A 134 -8.69 14.52 -2.12
N ARG A 135 -8.83 13.58 -3.05
CA ARG A 135 -7.87 12.50 -3.24
C ARG A 135 -6.50 13.10 -3.54
N TRP A 136 -5.49 12.70 -2.77
CA TRP A 136 -4.13 13.11 -3.00
C TRP A 136 -3.67 12.57 -4.35
N THR A 137 -3.39 13.48 -5.26
CA THR A 137 -2.74 13.17 -6.53
C THR A 137 -1.33 13.76 -6.47
N PRO A 138 -0.30 12.98 -6.81
CA PRO A 138 1.03 13.54 -6.97
C PRO A 138 0.98 14.69 -7.98
N SER A 139 1.49 15.86 -7.61
CA SER A 139 1.44 17.04 -8.47
C SER A 139 2.33 16.85 -9.71
N ALA A 140 1.69 16.34 -10.78
CA ALA A 140 2.18 16.04 -12.14
C ALA A 140 2.75 14.64 -12.41
N THR A 141 1.95 13.57 -12.38
CA THR A 141 1.79 12.56 -13.47
C THR A 141 1.13 11.26 -12.96
N MET A 142 0.13 10.80 -13.72
CA MET A 142 -0.70 9.58 -13.57
C MET A 142 -1.58 9.50 -12.32
N THR A 143 -2.62 10.33 -12.29
CA THR A 143 -3.91 9.87 -11.75
C THR A 143 -4.41 8.76 -12.68
N ILE A 144 -4.29 7.51 -12.28
CA ILE A 144 -5.05 6.42 -12.93
C ILE A 144 -6.43 6.50 -12.31
N ASP A 145 -7.33 7.27 -12.92
CA ASP A 145 -8.74 7.26 -12.56
C ASP A 145 -9.29 5.86 -12.84
N THR A 146 -9.50 5.07 -11.79
CA THR A 146 -10.34 3.88 -11.86
C THR A 146 -11.77 4.32 -11.60
N PHE A 147 -12.62 4.36 -12.63
CA PHE A 147 -14.02 3.94 -12.67
C PHE A 147 -14.66 4.42 -13.97
N ASP A 148 -14.64 3.57 -15.00
CA ASP A 148 -15.64 3.52 -16.06
C ASP A 148 -15.71 2.06 -16.53
N ILE A 149 -16.43 1.24 -15.76
CA ILE A 149 -17.14 0.11 -16.38
C ILE A 149 -18.49 0.72 -16.75
N LEU A 150 -18.56 1.22 -17.97
CA LEU A 150 -19.81 1.58 -18.62
C LEU A 150 -20.74 0.37 -18.54
N GLU A 151 -21.96 0.63 -18.06
CA GLU A 151 -23.11 -0.21 -18.36
C GLU A 151 -23.18 -0.39 -19.88
N GLU A 152 -23.10 -1.62 -20.35
CA GLU A 152 -23.66 -2.00 -21.65
C GLU A 152 -24.64 -3.15 -21.43
N GLU A 153 -25.91 -2.77 -21.60
CA GLU A 153 -27.17 -3.48 -21.89
C GLU A 153 -27.27 -5.01 -21.71
#